data_AF-A0A6I2F699-F1
#
_entry.id   AF-A0A6I2F699-F1
#
_cell.length_a   1.000
_cell.length_b   1.000
_cell.length_c   1.000
_cell.angle_alpha   90.00
_cell.angle_beta   90.00
_cell.angle_gamma   90.00
#
_symmetry.space_group_name_H-M   'P 1'
#
loop_
_entity.id
_entity.type
_entity.pdbx_description
1 polymer ?
#
loop_
_entity_poly.entity_id
_entity_poly.type
_entity_poly.pdbx_seq_one_letter_code
_entity_poly.pdbx_strand_id
1 'polypeptide(L)'
;MAFGLALALGACSTPSEPEPTPTSDDLFSAKAGVTSSINSFFGFLALGASEAAAAEKTDLDVDLESPLALLLSDGIYMYNDDRAKLLAIDEVSVASDEEHAEATVTYELAGSELTERIELVRIAEHDDQPDDYAVMLPKDAVGFDPTGAELLPPDTVYRIGEADVSAAFREAIGWAGTDGTLPRLPAFGGTYPVEITVPGDGGFTDTLVWQTSTFYGGHESDGALAEFAHAHGF
;
A
#
# COMPACT_ATOMS: atom_id res chain seq x y z
N MET A 1 49.30 -65.88 39.49
CA MET A 1 49.25 -64.61 38.75
C MET A 1 49.06 -64.95 37.27
N ALA A 2 47.92 -64.59 36.71
CA ALA A 2 47.61 -64.75 35.29
C ALA A 2 47.00 -63.42 34.83
N PHE A 3 47.63 -62.78 33.85
CA PHE A 3 47.16 -61.58 33.19
C PHE A 3 46.14 -61.99 32.12
N GLY A 4 44.87 -61.60 32.29
CA GLY A 4 43.84 -61.68 31.26
C GLY A 4 43.67 -60.32 30.62
N LEU A 5 44.07 -60.18 29.36
CA LEU A 5 43.96 -58.98 28.55
C LEU A 5 42.56 -58.97 27.89
N ALA A 6 41.70 -58.02 28.23
CA ALA A 6 40.41 -57.81 27.56
C ALA A 6 40.57 -56.80 26.42
N LEU A 7 40.28 -57.25 25.20
CA LEU A 7 40.22 -56.42 23.98
C LEU A 7 38.92 -55.60 23.99
N ALA A 8 39.05 -54.27 24.05
CA ALA A 8 37.96 -53.35 23.78
C ALA A 8 37.80 -53.18 22.26
N LEU A 9 36.67 -53.62 21.71
CA LEU A 9 36.26 -53.30 20.34
C LEU A 9 35.59 -51.92 20.36
N GLY A 10 36.32 -50.90 19.90
CA GLY A 10 35.75 -49.61 19.55
C GLY A 10 34.92 -49.74 18.29
N ALA A 11 33.60 -49.54 18.40
CA ALA A 11 32.73 -49.41 17.24
C ALA A 11 33.02 -48.06 16.57
N CYS A 12 33.47 -48.12 15.33
CA CYS A 12 33.58 -46.96 14.44
C CYS A 12 32.17 -46.39 14.21
N SER A 13 31.93 -45.16 14.66
CA SER A 13 30.83 -44.34 14.12
C SER A 13 31.15 -44.05 12.66
N THR A 14 30.22 -44.38 11.76
CA THR A 14 30.24 -43.94 10.36
C THR A 14 30.40 -42.42 10.30
N PRO A 15 31.22 -41.86 9.40
CA PRO A 15 31.24 -40.42 9.19
C PRO A 15 29.82 -40.01 8.80
N SER A 16 29.23 -39.08 9.55
CA SER A 16 28.00 -38.42 9.11
C SER A 16 28.27 -37.83 7.73
N GLU A 17 27.39 -38.13 6.79
CA GLU A 17 27.38 -37.48 5.48
C GLU A 17 27.36 -35.96 5.73
N PRO A 18 28.24 -35.18 5.07
CA PRO A 18 28.19 -33.74 5.21
C PRO A 18 26.80 -33.28 4.77
N GLU A 19 26.11 -32.51 5.63
CA GLU A 19 24.89 -31.82 5.22
C GLU A 19 25.18 -31.07 3.91
N PRO A 20 24.31 -31.17 2.89
CA PRO A 20 24.53 -30.43 1.66
C PRO A 20 24.66 -28.95 2.01
N THR A 21 25.75 -28.33 1.58
CA THR A 21 25.88 -26.88 1.63
C THR A 21 24.69 -26.30 0.87
N PRO A 22 23.87 -25.43 1.47
CA PRO A 22 22.78 -24.79 0.75
C PRO A 22 23.37 -24.12 -0.50
N THR A 23 22.78 -24.43 -1.65
CA THR A 23 23.09 -23.70 -2.89
C THR A 23 22.62 -22.26 -2.75
N SER A 24 23.17 -21.33 -3.52
CA SER A 24 22.71 -19.92 -3.55
C SER A 24 21.19 -19.79 -3.71
N ASP A 25 20.57 -20.73 -4.44
CA ASP A 25 19.13 -20.86 -4.64
C ASP A 25 18.34 -21.13 -3.33
N ASP A 26 18.97 -21.68 -2.28
CA ASP A 26 18.37 -21.90 -0.96
C ASP A 26 18.48 -20.67 -0.03
N LEU A 27 19.34 -19.70 -0.35
CA LEU A 27 19.58 -18.52 0.49
C LEU A 27 18.56 -17.40 0.25
N PHE A 28 17.98 -17.32 -0.95
CA PHE A 28 17.04 -16.27 -1.36
C PHE A 28 15.78 -16.85 -2.00
N SER A 29 14.99 -17.59 -1.20
CA SER A 29 13.70 -18.13 -1.69
C SER A 29 12.74 -17.01 -2.12
N ALA A 30 11.85 -17.28 -3.09
CA ALA A 30 10.80 -16.35 -3.49
C ALA A 30 9.95 -15.83 -2.30
N LYS A 31 9.69 -16.68 -1.30
CA LYS A 31 9.02 -16.28 -0.04
C LYS A 31 9.78 -15.21 0.75
N ALA A 32 11.11 -15.27 0.73
CA ALA A 32 11.95 -14.23 1.35
C ALA A 32 11.85 -12.92 0.57
N GLY A 33 11.76 -12.99 -0.77
CA GLY A 33 11.47 -11.85 -1.65
C GLY A 33 10.17 -11.16 -1.28
N VAL A 34 9.06 -11.91 -1.27
CA VAL A 34 7.73 -11.42 -0.87
C VAL A 34 7.76 -10.76 0.51
N THR A 35 8.34 -11.44 1.50
CA THR A 35 8.43 -10.92 2.87
C THR A 35 9.24 -9.62 2.93
N SER A 36 10.36 -9.56 2.22
CA SER A 36 11.21 -8.37 2.14
C SER A 36 10.46 -7.20 1.49
N SER A 37 9.79 -7.44 0.37
CA SER A 37 9.03 -6.42 -0.36
C SER A 37 7.87 -5.85 0.47
N ILE A 38 7.13 -6.69 1.21
CA ILE A 38 6.08 -6.22 2.12
C ILE A 38 6.66 -5.34 3.22
N ASN A 39 7.77 -5.75 3.86
CA ASN A 39 8.44 -4.94 4.88
C ASN A 39 8.90 -3.59 4.32
N SER A 40 9.48 -3.58 3.11
CA SER A 40 9.90 -2.35 2.45
C SER A 40 8.71 -1.44 2.14
N PHE A 41 7.64 -1.97 1.55
CA PHE A 41 6.43 -1.23 1.21
C PHE A 41 5.82 -0.53 2.43
N PHE A 42 5.52 -1.28 3.49
CA PHE A 42 5.00 -0.69 4.73
C PHE A 42 6.03 0.19 5.45
N GLY A 43 7.32 -0.07 5.28
CA GLY A 43 8.38 0.83 5.74
C GLY A 43 8.30 2.19 5.08
N PHE A 44 8.04 2.24 3.76
CA PHE A 44 7.85 3.51 3.05
C PHE A 44 6.58 4.23 3.49
N LEU A 45 5.46 3.51 3.65
CA LEU A 45 4.21 4.07 4.18
C LEU A 45 4.43 4.69 5.57
N ALA A 46 5.06 3.96 6.50
CA ALA A 46 5.29 4.46 7.85
C ALA A 46 6.24 5.68 7.92
N LEU A 47 7.19 5.79 6.98
CA LEU A 47 8.15 6.90 6.95
C LEU A 47 7.57 8.19 6.37
N GLY A 48 6.66 8.09 5.38
CA GLY A 48 6.02 9.26 4.71
C GLY A 48 7.02 10.29 4.19
N ALA A 49 8.14 9.81 3.65
CA ALA A 49 9.24 10.62 3.13
C ALA A 49 10.01 9.92 1.99
N SER A 50 9.39 8.92 1.34
CA SER A 50 9.97 8.14 0.26
C SER A 50 8.87 7.59 -0.64
N GLU A 51 7.95 8.46 -1.07
CA GLU A 51 6.72 8.05 -1.76
C GLU A 51 6.94 7.58 -3.19
N ALA A 52 7.93 8.11 -3.93
CA ALA A 52 8.39 7.48 -5.17
C ALA A 52 8.76 5.99 -4.97
N ALA A 53 9.39 5.64 -3.84
CA ALA A 53 9.72 4.25 -3.53
C ALA A 53 8.51 3.42 -3.07
N ALA A 54 7.49 4.05 -2.45
CA ALA A 54 6.22 3.38 -2.14
C ALA A 54 5.43 3.08 -3.42
N ALA A 55 5.32 4.06 -4.32
CA ALA A 55 4.64 3.94 -5.60
C ALA A 55 5.36 2.96 -6.55
N GLU A 56 6.70 2.96 -6.58
CA GLU A 56 7.49 1.96 -7.33
C GLU A 56 7.34 0.53 -6.78
N LYS A 57 6.90 0.37 -5.52
CA LYS A 57 6.60 -0.93 -4.90
C LYS A 57 5.11 -1.27 -4.94
N THR A 58 4.33 -0.56 -5.74
CA THR A 58 2.94 -0.90 -6.03
C THR A 58 2.77 -1.15 -7.51
N ASP A 59 2.07 -2.23 -7.85
CA ASP A 59 1.56 -2.43 -9.19
C ASP A 59 0.22 -1.68 -9.29
N LEU A 60 0.34 -0.38 -9.56
CA LEU A 60 -0.79 0.50 -9.83
C LEU A 60 -0.93 0.62 -11.34
N ASP A 61 -2.06 0.14 -11.89
CA ASP A 61 -2.49 0.45 -13.26
C ASP A 61 -3.02 1.90 -13.36
N VAL A 62 -2.20 2.85 -12.91
CA VAL A 62 -2.47 4.29 -12.88
C VAL A 62 -1.24 5.00 -13.44
N ASP A 63 -1.48 5.89 -14.39
CA ASP A 63 -0.45 6.82 -14.86
C ASP A 63 -0.10 7.81 -13.74
N LEU A 64 1.08 7.66 -13.12
CA LEU A 64 1.52 8.51 -12.01
C LEU A 64 1.75 9.98 -12.43
N GLU A 65 1.85 10.25 -13.74
CA GLU A 65 1.92 11.61 -14.27
C GLU A 65 0.51 12.23 -14.46
N SER A 66 -0.55 11.44 -14.32
CA SER A 66 -1.93 11.91 -14.40
C SER A 66 -2.32 12.76 -13.19
N PRO A 67 -3.10 13.84 -13.37
CA PRO A 67 -3.67 14.59 -12.24
C PRO A 67 -4.51 13.71 -11.30
N LEU A 68 -5.07 12.59 -11.76
CA LEU A 68 -5.80 11.64 -10.91
C LEU A 68 -4.89 11.03 -9.84
N ALA A 69 -3.63 10.76 -10.17
CA ALA A 69 -2.65 10.15 -9.27
C ALA A 69 -2.00 11.15 -8.30
N LEU A 70 -2.40 12.43 -8.33
CA LEU A 70 -1.76 13.49 -7.54
C LEU A 70 -1.73 13.19 -6.03
N LEU A 71 -2.70 12.45 -5.52
CA LEU A 71 -2.80 12.10 -4.10
C LEU A 71 -1.83 10.98 -3.69
N LEU A 72 -1.22 10.29 -4.64
CA LEU A 72 -0.11 9.36 -4.41
C LEU A 72 1.25 10.08 -4.37
N SER A 73 1.30 11.37 -4.70
CA SER A 73 2.56 12.13 -4.77
C SER A 73 3.14 12.46 -3.40
N ASP A 74 4.46 12.64 -3.39
CA ASP A 74 5.27 12.91 -2.19
C ASP A 74 4.78 14.11 -1.36
N GLY A 75 4.21 15.12 -2.02
CA GLY A 75 3.71 16.32 -1.34
C GLY A 75 2.42 16.11 -0.55
N ILE A 76 1.66 15.05 -0.80
CA ILE A 76 0.35 14.81 -0.20
C ILE A 76 0.41 13.82 0.94
N TYR A 77 1.10 12.69 0.73
CA TYR A 77 1.10 11.59 1.69
C TYR A 77 1.76 11.96 3.02
N MET A 78 2.73 12.87 3.01
CA MET A 78 3.34 13.40 4.24
C MET A 78 2.35 14.03 5.23
N TYR A 79 1.17 14.47 4.76
CA TYR A 79 0.10 15.04 5.59
C TYR A 79 -0.88 13.99 6.12
N ASN A 80 -0.67 12.72 5.82
CA ASN A 80 -1.40 11.63 6.45
C ASN A 80 -0.80 11.38 7.84
N ASP A 81 -1.57 11.74 8.87
CA ASP A 81 -1.15 11.60 10.27
C ASP A 81 -1.26 10.14 10.77
N ASP A 82 -2.04 9.32 10.09
CA ASP A 82 -2.48 7.99 10.53
C ASP A 82 -2.00 6.89 9.57
N ARG A 83 -0.73 6.97 9.15
CA ARG A 83 -0.13 6.09 8.14
C ARG A 83 -0.10 4.62 8.56
N ALA A 84 -0.26 3.74 7.56
CA ALA A 84 -0.24 2.31 7.77
C ALA A 84 1.12 1.85 8.33
N LYS A 85 1.07 1.07 9.40
CA LYS A 85 2.26 0.50 10.04
C LYS A 85 2.13 -1.01 10.17
N LEU A 86 3.02 -1.73 9.51
CA LEU A 86 3.05 -3.20 9.58
C LEU A 86 3.29 -3.69 11.01
N LEU A 87 2.50 -4.68 11.41
CA LEU A 87 2.60 -5.38 12.68
C LEU A 87 3.05 -6.83 12.48
N ALA A 88 2.48 -7.52 11.48
CA ALA A 88 2.82 -8.92 11.17
C ALA A 88 2.63 -9.25 9.69
N ILE A 89 3.39 -10.25 9.23
CA ILE A 89 3.23 -10.92 7.94
C ILE A 89 3.05 -12.40 8.23
N ASP A 90 1.94 -12.95 7.77
CA ASP A 90 1.53 -14.34 7.96
C ASP A 90 1.15 -14.97 6.60
N GLU A 91 1.02 -16.30 6.58
CA GLU A 91 0.48 -17.08 5.45
C GLU A 91 1.08 -16.78 4.06
N VAL A 92 2.39 -16.52 3.97
CA VAL A 92 3.05 -16.25 2.69
C VAL A 92 3.03 -17.47 1.76
N SER A 93 2.39 -17.30 0.60
CA SER A 93 2.33 -18.28 -0.49
C SER A 93 2.79 -17.66 -1.81
N VAL A 94 3.62 -18.39 -2.54
CA VAL A 94 4.10 -18.01 -3.88
C VAL A 94 3.56 -19.03 -4.87
N ALA A 95 3.04 -18.54 -6.00
CA ALA A 95 2.55 -19.37 -7.08
C ALA A 95 3.69 -20.15 -7.76
N SER A 96 3.34 -21.20 -8.50
CA SER A 96 4.34 -22.07 -9.14
C SER A 96 5.14 -21.40 -10.26
N ASP A 97 4.63 -20.30 -10.81
CA ASP A 97 5.33 -19.46 -11.79
C ASP A 97 6.30 -18.48 -11.12
N GLU A 98 6.28 -18.37 -9.78
CA GLU A 98 7.05 -17.43 -8.97
C GLU A 98 6.79 -15.93 -9.26
N GLU A 99 5.97 -15.63 -10.27
CA GLU A 99 5.57 -14.28 -10.64
C GLU A 99 4.49 -13.71 -9.71
N HIS A 100 3.64 -14.56 -9.13
CA HIS A 100 2.54 -14.13 -8.28
C HIS A 100 2.69 -14.65 -6.85
N ALA A 101 2.29 -13.83 -5.88
CA ALA A 101 2.29 -14.22 -4.48
C ALA A 101 1.11 -13.62 -3.73
N GLU A 102 0.82 -14.22 -2.58
CA GLU A 102 -0.17 -13.74 -1.64
C GLU A 102 0.42 -13.81 -0.22
N ALA A 103 0.02 -12.86 0.62
CA ALA A 103 0.33 -12.87 2.04
C ALA A 103 -0.84 -12.32 2.85
N THR A 104 -0.95 -12.74 4.10
CA THR A 104 -1.82 -12.08 5.07
C THR A 104 -0.98 -11.08 5.85
N VAL A 105 -1.39 -9.82 5.86
CA VAL A 105 -0.71 -8.75 6.58
C VAL A 105 -1.60 -8.22 7.68
N THR A 106 -1.03 -8.01 8.85
CA THR A 106 -1.67 -7.28 9.94
C THR A 106 -0.94 -5.95 10.13
N TYR A 107 -1.69 -4.86 10.19
CA TYR A 107 -1.14 -3.51 10.29
C TYR A 107 -2.04 -2.60 11.13
N GLU A 108 -1.46 -1.53 11.64
CA GLU A 108 -2.15 -0.44 12.32
C GLU A 108 -2.45 0.68 11.32
N LEU A 109 -3.68 1.20 11.30
CA LEU A 109 -4.11 2.34 10.51
C LEU A 109 -5.19 3.13 11.27
N ALA A 110 -5.03 4.45 11.38
CA ALA A 110 -5.98 5.32 12.12
C ALA A 110 -6.36 4.77 13.51
N GLY A 111 -5.36 4.28 14.24
CA GLY A 111 -5.52 3.70 15.59
C GLY A 111 -6.27 2.35 15.64
N SER A 112 -6.53 1.73 14.49
CA SER A 112 -7.19 0.43 14.37
C SER A 112 -6.22 -0.63 13.84
N GLU A 113 -6.30 -1.85 14.38
CA GLU A 113 -5.59 -3.01 13.86
C GLU A 113 -6.45 -3.70 12.79
N LEU A 114 -5.86 -3.93 11.62
CA LEU A 114 -6.50 -4.49 10.45
C LEU A 114 -5.70 -5.69 9.95
N THR A 115 -6.39 -6.74 9.51
CA THR A 115 -5.77 -7.93 8.91
C THR A 115 -6.38 -8.18 7.55
N GLU A 116 -5.54 -8.22 6.53
CA GLU A 116 -5.96 -8.31 5.12
C GLU A 116 -5.09 -9.30 4.34
N ARG A 117 -5.67 -9.89 3.31
CA ARG A 117 -4.92 -10.66 2.31
C ARG A 117 -4.51 -9.71 1.19
N ILE A 118 -3.24 -9.73 0.84
CA ILE A 118 -2.67 -8.89 -0.22
C ILE A 118 -2.09 -9.76 -1.32
N GLU A 119 -2.22 -9.28 -2.55
CA GLU A 119 -1.65 -9.88 -3.74
C GLU A 119 -0.38 -9.12 -4.14
N LEU A 120 0.61 -9.86 -4.63
CA LEU A 120 1.87 -9.29 -5.10
C LEU A 120 2.26 -9.88 -6.44
N VAL A 121 2.90 -9.05 -7.26
CA VAL A 121 3.50 -9.44 -8.54
C VAL A 121 4.99 -9.19 -8.52
N ARG A 122 5.79 -10.11 -9.07
CA ARG A 122 7.24 -9.94 -9.17
C ARG A 122 7.56 -8.88 -10.21
N ILE A 123 8.47 -7.97 -9.86
CA ILE A 123 8.89 -6.84 -10.70
C ILE A 123 10.37 -6.90 -11.07
N ALA A 124 11.20 -7.60 -10.29
CA ALA A 124 12.59 -7.86 -10.65
C ALA A 124 13.11 -9.15 -10.02
N GLU A 125 13.84 -9.93 -10.82
CA GLU A 125 14.62 -11.09 -10.38
C GLU A 125 16.02 -10.63 -9.97
N HIS A 126 16.58 -11.27 -8.95
CA HIS A 126 17.94 -10.99 -8.49
C HIS A 126 18.76 -12.27 -8.26
N ASP A 127 20.02 -12.26 -8.67
CA ASP A 127 20.93 -13.42 -8.53
C ASP A 127 21.55 -13.54 -7.12
N ASP A 128 21.65 -12.43 -6.38
CA ASP A 128 22.41 -12.33 -5.13
C ASP A 128 21.65 -11.68 -3.95
N GLN A 129 20.35 -11.45 -4.12
CA GLN A 129 19.45 -10.92 -3.10
C GLN A 129 18.02 -11.45 -3.34
N PRO A 130 17.07 -11.27 -2.41
CA PRO A 130 15.69 -11.66 -2.64
C PRO A 130 15.06 -10.91 -3.82
N ASP A 131 14.26 -11.61 -4.64
CA ASP A 131 13.43 -11.04 -5.70
C ASP A 131 12.54 -9.90 -5.19
N ASP A 132 12.31 -8.91 -6.04
CA ASP A 132 11.44 -7.79 -5.74
C ASP A 132 10.01 -8.07 -6.21
N TYR A 133 9.06 -7.85 -5.31
CA TYR A 133 7.64 -7.88 -5.58
C TYR A 133 7.02 -6.50 -5.34
N ALA A 134 5.97 -6.19 -6.10
CA ALA A 134 5.12 -5.04 -5.90
C ALA A 134 3.76 -5.48 -5.34
N VAL A 135 3.21 -4.71 -4.41
CA VAL A 135 1.85 -4.94 -3.90
C VAL A 135 0.85 -4.52 -4.97
N MET A 136 -0.05 -5.41 -5.34
CA MET A 136 -1.10 -5.13 -6.32
C MET A 136 -2.21 -4.33 -5.67
N LEU A 137 -2.56 -3.19 -6.27
CA LEU A 137 -3.60 -2.30 -5.76
C LEU A 137 -4.84 -2.34 -6.67
N PRO A 138 -6.03 -2.68 -6.15
CA PRO A 138 -7.25 -2.77 -6.96
C PRO A 138 -7.75 -1.40 -7.41
N LYS A 139 -7.64 -1.11 -8.70
CA LYS A 139 -7.98 0.18 -9.33
C LYS A 139 -9.34 0.77 -8.94
N ASP A 140 -10.36 -0.08 -8.82
CA ASP A 140 -11.74 0.35 -8.55
C ASP A 140 -12.03 0.55 -7.06
N ALA A 141 -11.15 0.08 -6.18
CA ALA A 141 -11.31 0.15 -4.73
C ALA A 141 -10.31 1.08 -4.04
N VAL A 142 -9.29 1.55 -4.76
CA VAL A 142 -8.20 2.35 -4.20
C VAL A 142 -8.53 3.83 -4.20
N GLY A 143 -8.22 4.49 -3.08
CA GLY A 143 -8.30 5.94 -2.93
C GLY A 143 -9.68 6.51 -2.62
N PHE A 144 -9.86 7.80 -2.89
CA PHE A 144 -11.03 8.59 -2.47
C PHE A 144 -12.12 8.59 -3.52
N ASP A 145 -13.37 8.56 -3.05
CA ASP A 145 -14.55 8.86 -3.85
C ASP A 145 -14.73 10.39 -3.97
N PRO A 146 -14.53 10.99 -5.16
CA PRO A 146 -14.69 12.43 -5.35
C PRO A 146 -16.15 12.82 -5.62
N THR A 147 -17.10 11.88 -5.57
CA THR A 147 -18.53 12.17 -5.79
C THR A 147 -19.01 13.31 -4.89
N GLY A 148 -19.65 14.32 -5.49
CA GLY A 148 -20.01 15.57 -4.86
C GLY A 148 -19.13 16.76 -5.27
N ALA A 149 -17.94 16.51 -5.83
CA ALA A 149 -17.09 17.56 -6.38
C ALA A 149 -17.78 18.32 -7.53
N GLU A 150 -18.62 17.63 -8.30
CA GLU A 150 -19.43 18.17 -9.39
C GLU A 150 -20.59 19.07 -8.91
N LEU A 151 -20.97 18.98 -7.63
CA LEU A 151 -21.98 19.85 -7.01
C LEU A 151 -21.41 21.22 -6.65
N LEU A 152 -20.10 21.28 -6.40
CA LEU A 152 -19.41 22.50 -6.02
C LEU A 152 -19.03 23.34 -7.26
N PRO A 153 -18.87 24.67 -7.12
CA PRO A 153 -18.45 25.53 -8.22
C PRO A 153 -17.11 25.07 -8.84
N PRO A 154 -16.89 25.26 -10.16
CA PRO A 154 -15.72 24.74 -10.86
C PRO A 154 -14.39 25.39 -10.43
N ASP A 155 -14.44 26.54 -9.77
CA ASP A 155 -13.30 27.25 -9.19
C ASP A 155 -13.07 26.94 -7.70
N THR A 156 -13.76 25.92 -7.17
CA THR A 156 -13.48 25.36 -5.84
C THR A 156 -12.04 24.89 -5.76
N VAL A 157 -11.38 25.26 -4.66
CA VAL A 157 -10.00 24.87 -4.36
C VAL A 157 -10.01 23.81 -3.27
N TYR A 158 -9.29 22.72 -3.52
CA TYR A 158 -9.10 21.61 -2.59
C TYR A 158 -7.63 21.56 -2.18
N ARG A 159 -7.36 21.57 -0.87
CA ARG A 159 -6.00 21.47 -0.32
C ARG A 159 -5.87 20.37 0.70
N ILE A 160 -4.73 19.68 0.68
CA ILE A 160 -4.28 18.78 1.74
C ILE A 160 -2.99 19.36 2.27
N GLY A 161 -3.01 19.85 3.51
CA GLY A 161 -1.91 20.66 4.05
C GLY A 161 -1.65 21.89 3.16
N GLU A 162 -0.41 22.08 2.72
CA GLU A 162 -0.03 23.19 1.85
C GLU A 162 -0.24 22.91 0.35
N ALA A 163 -0.57 21.67 -0.02
CA ALA A 163 -0.63 21.23 -1.40
C ALA A 163 -2.03 21.40 -2.03
N ASP A 164 -2.08 21.98 -3.22
CA ASP A 164 -3.32 22.13 -4.01
C ASP A 164 -3.59 20.87 -4.82
N VAL A 165 -4.70 20.20 -4.50
CA VAL A 165 -5.14 18.95 -5.16
C VAL A 165 -6.33 19.17 -6.09
N SER A 166 -6.71 20.41 -6.36
CA SER A 166 -7.91 20.74 -7.15
C SER A 166 -7.87 20.20 -8.58
N ALA A 167 -6.66 20.00 -9.13
CA ALA A 167 -6.49 19.41 -10.44
C ALA A 167 -7.01 17.96 -10.51
N ALA A 168 -6.84 17.18 -9.44
CA ALA A 168 -7.32 15.80 -9.35
C ALA A 168 -8.86 15.75 -9.43
N PHE A 169 -9.55 16.61 -8.67
CA PHE A 169 -11.02 16.72 -8.69
C PHE A 169 -11.56 17.14 -10.05
N ARG A 170 -10.95 18.17 -10.67
CA ARG A 170 -11.36 18.61 -12.01
C ARG A 170 -11.15 17.52 -13.06
N GLU A 171 -10.05 16.79 -12.96
CA GLU A 171 -9.77 15.65 -13.84
C GLU A 171 -10.84 14.57 -13.65
N ALA A 172 -11.14 14.16 -12.40
CA ALA A 172 -12.17 13.16 -12.13
C ALA A 172 -13.54 13.54 -12.72
N ILE A 173 -13.96 14.81 -12.55
CA ILE A 173 -15.19 15.33 -13.17
C ILE A 173 -15.15 15.21 -14.70
N GLY A 174 -13.99 15.48 -15.32
CA GLY A 174 -13.78 15.36 -16.76
C GLY A 174 -13.88 13.92 -17.28
N TRP A 175 -13.65 12.92 -16.42
CA TRP A 175 -13.72 11.49 -16.72
C TRP A 175 -15.02 10.82 -16.25
N ALA A 176 -16.03 11.59 -15.87
CA ALA A 176 -17.31 11.05 -15.42
C ALA A 176 -17.89 10.02 -16.43
N GLY A 177 -18.31 8.87 -15.90
CA GLY A 177 -18.98 7.84 -16.66
C GLY A 177 -20.31 8.30 -17.25
N THR A 178 -20.88 7.51 -18.16
CA THR A 178 -22.18 7.84 -18.77
C THR A 178 -23.35 7.88 -17.78
N ASP A 179 -23.16 7.27 -16.62
CA ASP A 179 -24.07 7.25 -15.47
C ASP A 179 -23.79 8.38 -14.46
N GLY A 180 -22.77 9.21 -14.71
CA GLY A 180 -22.33 10.28 -13.82
C GLY A 180 -21.32 9.84 -12.76
N THR A 181 -20.93 8.55 -12.73
CA THR A 181 -19.95 8.05 -11.75
C THR A 181 -18.58 8.64 -12.01
N LEU A 182 -17.94 9.20 -10.98
CA LEU A 182 -16.57 9.71 -11.08
C LEU A 182 -15.54 8.60 -10.81
N PRO A 183 -14.37 8.59 -11.47
CA PRO A 183 -13.29 7.70 -11.08
C PRO A 183 -12.78 8.06 -9.68
N ARG A 184 -12.37 7.06 -8.90
CA ARG A 184 -11.70 7.30 -7.62
C ARG A 184 -10.38 8.02 -7.85
N LEU A 185 -9.98 8.85 -6.88
CA LEU A 185 -8.67 9.47 -6.84
C LEU A 185 -7.73 8.57 -6.04
N PRO A 186 -6.76 7.87 -6.66
CA PRO A 186 -5.89 6.94 -5.96
C PRO A 186 -5.15 7.61 -4.79
N ALA A 187 -5.20 6.98 -3.63
CA ALA A 187 -4.55 7.44 -2.42
C ALA A 187 -4.32 6.25 -1.48
N PHE A 188 -3.25 6.30 -0.69
CA PHE A 188 -2.99 5.31 0.35
C PHE A 188 -3.94 5.46 1.55
N GLY A 189 -3.98 4.42 2.37
CA GLY A 189 -4.74 4.37 3.62
C GLY A 189 -4.38 5.44 4.63
N GLY A 190 -5.38 6.01 5.30
CA GLY A 190 -5.24 6.86 6.49
C GLY A 190 -6.20 8.04 6.48
N THR A 191 -5.84 9.09 7.20
CA THR A 191 -6.69 10.26 7.44
C THR A 191 -6.11 11.49 6.75
N TYR A 192 -6.94 12.16 5.94
CA TYR A 192 -6.56 13.31 5.15
C TYR A 192 -7.49 14.49 5.46
N PRO A 193 -6.99 15.56 6.08
CA PRO A 193 -7.75 16.79 6.23
C PRO A 193 -7.75 17.55 4.89
N VAL A 194 -8.91 17.64 4.26
CA VAL A 194 -9.09 18.34 2.99
C VAL A 194 -9.77 19.68 3.25
N GLU A 195 -9.00 20.75 3.15
CA GLU A 195 -9.55 22.10 3.16
C GLU A 195 -10.19 22.39 1.81
N ILE A 196 -11.47 22.76 1.84
CA ILE A 196 -12.27 23.06 0.66
C ILE A 196 -12.65 24.54 0.73
N THR A 197 -12.18 25.31 -0.24
CA THR A 197 -12.51 26.72 -0.40
C THR A 197 -13.40 26.91 -1.62
N VAL A 198 -14.65 27.29 -1.38
CA VAL A 198 -15.57 27.74 -2.43
C VAL A 198 -15.51 29.27 -2.49
N PRO A 199 -15.05 29.88 -3.60
CA PRO A 199 -14.95 31.33 -3.71
C PRO A 199 -16.30 32.01 -4.00
N GLY A 200 -16.35 33.34 -3.83
CA GLY A 200 -17.49 34.18 -4.23
C GLY A 200 -18.50 34.51 -3.12
N ASP A 201 -19.59 35.19 -3.51
CA ASP A 201 -20.67 35.57 -2.60
C ASP A 201 -21.44 34.32 -2.14
N GLY A 202 -21.41 34.03 -0.84
CA GLY A 202 -21.92 32.77 -0.29
C GLY A 202 -20.90 31.63 -0.33
N GLY A 203 -19.65 31.90 -0.73
CA GLY A 203 -18.54 30.98 -0.60
C GLY A 203 -18.15 30.71 0.85
N PHE A 204 -17.37 29.66 1.06
CA PHE A 204 -16.94 29.21 2.38
C PHE A 204 -15.52 28.63 2.32
N THR A 205 -14.94 28.43 3.49
CA THR A 205 -13.76 27.58 3.67
C THR A 205 -13.99 26.72 4.88
N ASP A 206 -13.95 25.41 4.69
CA ASP A 206 -14.18 24.42 5.72
C ASP A 206 -13.40 23.14 5.40
N THR A 207 -13.23 22.27 6.39
CA THR A 207 -12.40 21.07 6.27
C THR A 207 -13.26 19.82 6.32
N LEU A 208 -13.13 18.99 5.28
CA LEU A 208 -13.64 17.62 5.27
C LEU A 208 -12.50 16.69 5.71
N VAL A 209 -12.73 15.88 6.72
CA VAL A 209 -11.80 14.80 7.09
C VAL A 209 -12.18 13.56 6.30
N TRP A 210 -11.35 13.19 5.33
CA TRP A 210 -11.48 11.91 4.65
C TRP A 210 -10.67 10.84 5.37
N GLN A 211 -11.30 9.70 5.61
CA GLN A 211 -10.66 8.55 6.23
C GLN A 211 -10.83 7.35 5.32
N THR A 212 -9.73 6.67 5.04
CA THR A 212 -9.72 5.39 4.34
C THR A 212 -9.35 4.27 5.32
N SER A 213 -10.09 3.17 5.26
CA SER A 213 -10.03 2.12 6.27
C SER A 213 -9.11 0.95 5.93
N THR A 214 -8.37 1.03 4.84
CA THR A 214 -7.37 0.03 4.45
C THR A 214 -6.13 0.74 3.92
N PHE A 215 -4.96 0.08 3.91
CA PHE A 215 -3.74 0.69 3.36
C PHE A 215 -3.85 1.01 1.85
N TYR A 216 -4.73 0.31 1.12
CA TYR A 216 -5.02 0.54 -0.30
C TYR A 216 -6.11 1.59 -0.53
N GLY A 217 -6.76 2.12 0.50
CA GLY A 217 -7.93 2.98 0.34
C GLY A 217 -9.25 2.21 0.48
N GLY A 218 -10.34 2.88 0.86
CA GLY A 218 -11.59 2.18 1.18
C GLY A 218 -12.85 2.99 0.94
N HIS A 219 -13.99 2.30 1.01
CA HIS A 219 -15.32 2.83 0.73
C HIS A 219 -16.01 3.51 1.92
N GLU A 220 -15.41 3.51 3.10
CA GLU A 220 -16.06 4.00 4.33
C GLU A 220 -16.44 5.48 4.26
N SER A 221 -15.70 6.27 3.50
CA SER A 221 -15.99 7.69 3.28
C SER A 221 -16.65 7.99 1.94
N ASP A 222 -17.20 6.99 1.25
CA ASP A 222 -17.89 7.20 -0.03
C ASP A 222 -19.11 8.11 0.15
N GLY A 223 -19.30 9.05 -0.77
CA GLY A 223 -20.34 10.08 -0.70
C GLY A 223 -20.11 11.19 0.34
N ALA A 224 -19.04 11.15 1.15
CA ALA A 224 -18.80 12.15 2.19
C ALA A 224 -18.67 13.58 1.63
N LEU A 225 -18.09 13.74 0.44
CA LEU A 225 -17.99 15.05 -0.21
C LEU A 225 -19.33 15.56 -0.74
N ALA A 226 -20.20 14.67 -1.23
CA ALA A 226 -21.56 15.03 -1.59
C ALA A 226 -22.36 15.47 -0.35
N GLU A 227 -22.26 14.76 0.77
CA GLU A 227 -22.88 15.17 2.04
C GLU A 227 -22.34 16.52 2.52
N PHE A 228 -21.03 16.73 2.41
CA PHE A 228 -20.38 18.00 2.75
C PHE A 228 -20.89 19.15 1.87
N ALA A 229 -20.99 18.96 0.55
CA ALA A 229 -21.52 19.96 -0.38
C ALA A 229 -22.97 20.34 -0.02
N HIS A 230 -23.84 19.34 0.21
CA HIS A 230 -25.22 19.58 0.62
C HIS A 230 -25.34 20.32 1.96
N ALA A 231 -24.46 20.02 2.93
CA ALA A 231 -24.44 20.71 4.22
C ALA A 231 -24.15 22.22 4.08
N HIS A 232 -23.42 22.60 3.03
CA HIS A 232 -23.13 24.00 2.67
C HIS A 232 -24.09 24.58 1.62
N GLY A 233 -25.13 23.85 1.23
CA GLY A 233 -26.22 24.33 0.39
C GLY A 233 -26.02 24.18 -1.12
N PHE A 234 -25.13 23.26 -1.55
CA PHE A 234 -24.90 22.88 -2.95
C PHE A 234 -25.61 21.59 -3.31
#